data_AF-A0A5C7J773-F1
#
_entry.id   AF-A0A5C7J773-F1
#
_cell.length_a   1.000
_cell.length_b   1.000
_cell.length_c   1.000
_cell.angle_alpha   90.00
_cell.angle_beta   90.00
_cell.angle_gamma   90.00
#
_symmetry.space_group_name_H-M   'P 1'
#
loop_
_entity.id
_entity.type
_entity.pdbx_description
1 polymer ?
#
loop_
_entity_poly.entity_id
_entity_poly.type
_entity_poly.pdbx_seq_one_letter_code
_entity_poly.pdbx_strand_id
1 'polypeptide(L)'
;MSQVSHIHQMIDALSVFADDTDEPFLASIARGSLKVVEESLRSASETITKFKSRSDIGSVEDSLESLVTPESLAEMVAIASEFDKSGDPLLMKQAAVLDEILLTIGAQRAAVAAAKRAQDEEIARLKAEAAKEENKKDPYTVAKKFHDKDNHVAEAQEAINKIKEYRPMEAPLNTRTCPDHPGAQMARIAEGTYQCSLDKGIYNYENGYTTMKGNKIPGGDVSNQTQSLYDRPNEFTSFETRESKLNPNN
;
A
#
# COMPACT_ATOMS: atom_id res chain seq x y z
N MET A 1 0.16 21.40 -50.83
CA MET A 1 -0.81 21.03 -51.88
C MET A 1 -1.15 19.55 -51.66
N SER A 2 -2.44 19.26 -51.51
CA SER A 2 -2.95 18.04 -50.86
C SER A 2 -2.76 16.78 -51.71
N GLN A 3 -2.36 15.65 -51.09
CA GLN A 3 -2.25 14.32 -51.70
C GLN A 3 -3.53 13.88 -52.44
N VAL A 4 -4.69 14.42 -52.04
CA VAL A 4 -5.99 14.16 -52.68
C VAL A 4 -6.04 14.71 -54.12
N SER A 5 -5.37 15.83 -54.39
CA SER A 5 -5.34 16.45 -55.73
C SER A 5 -4.62 15.58 -56.76
N HIS A 6 -3.60 14.83 -56.36
CA HIS A 6 -2.86 13.93 -57.26
C HIS A 6 -3.66 12.68 -57.62
N ILE A 7 -4.46 12.16 -56.69
CA ILE A 7 -5.27 10.96 -56.92
C ILE A 7 -6.38 11.27 -57.94
N HIS A 8 -7.03 12.43 -57.84
CA HIS A 8 -8.04 12.86 -58.83
C HIS A 8 -7.43 12.99 -60.23
N GLN A 9 -6.26 13.63 -60.35
CA GLN A 9 -5.56 13.77 -61.63
C GLN A 9 -5.19 12.41 -62.24
N MET A 10 -4.84 11.41 -61.43
CA MET A 10 -4.54 10.06 -61.91
C MET A 10 -5.79 9.30 -62.37
N ILE A 11 -6.92 9.44 -61.66
CA ILE A 11 -8.19 8.81 -62.05
C ILE A 11 -8.72 9.44 -63.34
N ASP A 12 -8.67 10.77 -63.46
CA ASP A 12 -9.09 11.48 -64.67
C ASP A 12 -8.22 11.09 -65.87
N ALA A 13 -6.89 10.99 -65.69
CA ALA A 13 -6.00 10.52 -66.73
C ALA A 13 -6.33 9.09 -67.17
N LEU A 14 -6.57 8.16 -66.23
CA LEU A 14 -6.93 6.78 -66.54
C LEU A 14 -8.29 6.65 -67.23
N SER A 15 -9.25 7.52 -66.90
CA SER A 15 -10.55 7.57 -67.57
C SER A 15 -10.40 8.03 -69.02
N VAL A 16 -9.64 9.09 -69.25
CA VAL A 16 -9.34 9.57 -70.61
C VAL A 16 -8.61 8.50 -71.41
N PHE A 17 -7.60 7.83 -70.82
CA PHE A 17 -6.91 6.73 -71.47
C PHE A 17 -7.83 5.53 -71.79
N ALA A 18 -8.85 5.25 -70.98
CA ALA A 18 -9.80 4.16 -71.21
C ALA A 18 -10.81 4.44 -72.35
N ASP A 19 -11.00 5.70 -72.69
CA ASP A 19 -11.98 6.16 -73.69
C ASP A 19 -11.32 6.59 -75.02
N ASP A 20 -10.06 7.05 -74.99
CA ASP A 20 -9.39 7.74 -76.12
C ASP A 20 -8.24 6.91 -76.77
N THR A 21 -8.13 5.61 -76.49
CA THR A 21 -7.11 4.73 -77.10
C THR A 21 -7.66 3.76 -78.15
N ASP A 22 -7.07 3.78 -79.35
CA ASP A 22 -7.25 2.80 -80.43
C ASP A 22 -6.62 1.41 -80.11
N GLU A 23 -5.96 1.29 -78.96
CA GLU A 23 -5.25 0.11 -78.48
C GLU A 23 -6.12 -0.68 -77.47
N PRO A 24 -6.83 -1.75 -77.89
CA PRO A 24 -7.82 -2.44 -77.06
C PRO A 24 -7.22 -3.08 -75.80
N PHE A 25 -5.93 -3.40 -75.83
CA PHE A 25 -5.21 -3.97 -74.70
C PHE A 25 -5.03 -2.94 -73.56
N LEU A 26 -4.59 -1.73 -73.87
CA LEU A 26 -4.38 -0.67 -72.88
C LEU A 26 -5.69 -0.18 -72.27
N ALA A 27 -6.74 -0.04 -73.09
CA ALA A 27 -8.09 0.28 -72.61
C ALA A 27 -8.61 -0.78 -71.63
N SER A 28 -8.32 -2.07 -71.88
CA SER A 28 -8.73 -3.15 -70.96
C SER A 28 -8.01 -3.09 -69.61
N ILE A 29 -6.73 -2.74 -69.60
CA ILE A 29 -5.93 -2.59 -68.37
C ILE A 29 -6.39 -1.37 -67.57
N ALA A 30 -6.66 -0.26 -68.25
CA ALA A 30 -7.17 0.96 -67.63
C ALA A 30 -8.55 0.71 -66.97
N ARG A 31 -9.47 0.05 -67.68
CA ARG A 31 -10.78 -0.34 -67.12
C ARG A 31 -10.67 -1.33 -65.97
N GLY A 32 -9.77 -2.31 -66.07
CA GLY A 32 -9.51 -3.25 -64.98
C GLY A 32 -9.00 -2.56 -63.71
N SER A 33 -8.09 -1.60 -63.87
CA SER A 33 -7.52 -0.83 -62.76
C SER A 33 -8.56 0.08 -62.12
N LEU A 34 -9.40 0.76 -62.93
CA LEU A 34 -10.51 1.58 -62.43
C LEU A 34 -11.53 0.76 -61.64
N LYS A 35 -11.84 -0.47 -62.08
CA LYS A 35 -12.75 -1.37 -61.37
C LYS A 35 -12.23 -1.77 -59.98
N VAL A 36 -10.93 -2.06 -59.85
CA VAL A 36 -10.31 -2.37 -58.55
C VAL A 36 -10.38 -1.18 -57.59
N VAL A 37 -10.18 0.04 -58.11
CA VAL A 37 -10.33 1.27 -57.32
C VAL A 37 -11.78 1.48 -56.88
N GLU A 38 -12.75 1.23 -57.76
CA GLU A 38 -14.18 1.29 -57.44
C GLU A 38 -14.57 0.30 -56.33
N GLU A 39 -14.14 -0.97 -56.45
CA GLU A 39 -14.40 -2.01 -55.44
C GLU A 39 -13.77 -1.65 -54.08
N SER A 40 -12.55 -1.10 -54.10
CA SER A 40 -11.86 -0.66 -52.87
C SER A 40 -12.57 0.51 -52.20
N LEU A 41 -13.04 1.50 -52.98
CA LEU A 41 -13.80 2.64 -52.46
C LEU A 41 -15.18 2.23 -51.95
N ARG A 42 -15.85 1.27 -52.61
CA ARG A 42 -17.12 0.71 -52.14
C ARG A 42 -16.95 -0.01 -50.81
N SER A 43 -15.90 -0.83 -50.67
CA SER A 43 -15.56 -1.50 -49.40
C SER A 43 -15.20 -0.50 -48.29
N ALA A 44 -14.45 0.56 -48.61
CA ALA A 44 -14.16 1.64 -47.67
C ALA A 44 -15.43 2.40 -47.24
N SER A 45 -16.37 2.65 -48.16
CA SER A 45 -17.66 3.27 -47.86
C SER A 45 -18.54 2.38 -46.98
N GLU A 46 -18.58 1.07 -47.26
CA GLU A 46 -19.30 0.09 -46.44
C GLU A 46 -18.71 -0.04 -45.03
N THR A 47 -17.38 0.03 -44.89
CA THR A 47 -16.74 0.03 -43.57
C THR A 47 -16.99 1.33 -42.81
N ILE A 48 -16.99 2.48 -43.48
CA ILE A 48 -17.35 3.78 -42.86
C ILE A 48 -18.82 3.81 -42.45
N THR A 49 -19.74 3.28 -43.26
CA THR A 49 -21.17 3.21 -42.91
C THR A 49 -21.43 2.20 -41.79
N LYS A 50 -20.74 1.07 -41.76
CA LYS A 50 -20.73 0.15 -40.60
C LYS A 50 -20.13 0.80 -39.36
N PHE A 51 -19.07 1.60 -39.50
CA PHE A 51 -18.48 2.32 -38.37
C PHE A 51 -19.40 3.42 -37.87
N LYS A 52 -20.09 4.12 -38.77
CA LYS A 52 -21.05 5.18 -38.43
C LYS A 52 -22.30 4.62 -37.75
N SER A 53 -22.83 3.51 -38.24
CA SER A 53 -23.93 2.77 -37.58
C SER A 53 -23.51 2.10 -36.26
N ARG A 54 -22.19 1.94 -36.01
CA ARG A 54 -21.64 1.46 -34.74
C ARG A 54 -21.25 2.61 -33.79
N SER A 55 -20.99 3.81 -34.31
CA SER A 55 -20.80 5.04 -33.53
C SER A 55 -22.13 5.72 -33.18
N ASP A 56 -23.19 5.47 -33.96
CA ASP A 56 -24.57 5.68 -33.56
C ASP A 56 -24.91 4.57 -32.55
N ILE A 57 -24.63 4.88 -31.28
CA ILE A 57 -25.10 4.18 -30.09
C ILE A 57 -26.64 4.14 -30.19
N GLY A 58 -27.17 3.05 -30.71
CA GLY A 58 -28.62 2.84 -30.82
C GLY A 58 -29.02 1.39 -31.10
N SER A 59 -28.12 0.54 -31.62
CA SER A 59 -28.43 -0.90 -31.84
C SER A 59 -27.93 -1.84 -30.75
N VAL A 60 -27.35 -1.31 -29.67
CA VAL A 60 -26.99 -2.08 -28.46
C VAL A 60 -28.02 -1.84 -27.33
N GLU A 61 -28.91 -0.85 -27.47
CA GLU A 61 -29.98 -0.55 -26.50
C GLU A 61 -31.08 -1.63 -26.51
N ASP A 62 -31.50 -2.15 -27.66
CA ASP A 62 -32.57 -3.16 -27.75
C ASP A 62 -32.27 -4.48 -27.00
N SER A 63 -31.00 -4.79 -26.75
CA SER A 63 -30.60 -5.99 -25.99
C SER A 63 -30.26 -5.72 -24.52
N LEU A 64 -30.04 -4.46 -24.14
CA LEU A 64 -29.74 -4.02 -22.76
C LEU A 64 -30.97 -3.50 -22.01
N GLU A 65 -31.96 -2.94 -22.72
CA GLU A 65 -33.24 -2.54 -22.14
C GLU A 65 -34.00 -3.71 -21.50
N SER A 66 -33.75 -4.94 -21.96
CA SER A 66 -34.32 -6.16 -21.36
C SER A 66 -33.68 -6.58 -20.03
N LEU A 67 -32.47 -6.10 -19.70
CA LEU A 67 -31.71 -6.54 -18.52
C LEU A 67 -31.58 -5.47 -17.45
N VAL A 68 -31.72 -4.19 -17.80
CA VAL A 68 -31.69 -3.05 -16.87
C VAL A 68 -33.11 -2.52 -16.68
N THR A 69 -33.94 -3.29 -15.99
CA THR A 69 -35.27 -2.81 -15.58
C THR A 69 -35.14 -1.85 -14.39
N PRO A 70 -36.07 -0.91 -14.19
CA PRO A 70 -36.08 -0.05 -13.00
C PRO A 70 -36.12 -0.83 -11.68
N GLU A 71 -36.68 -2.04 -11.66
CA GLU A 71 -36.62 -2.92 -10.48
C GLU A 71 -35.18 -3.40 -10.20
N SER A 72 -34.43 -3.82 -11.23
CA SER A 72 -33.03 -4.27 -11.07
C SER A 72 -32.11 -3.16 -10.55
N LEU A 73 -32.35 -1.91 -10.97
CA LEU A 73 -31.66 -0.72 -10.46
C LEU A 73 -32.00 -0.44 -8.99
N ALA A 74 -33.27 -0.59 -8.60
CA ALA A 74 -33.68 -0.42 -7.20
C ALA A 74 -33.06 -1.49 -6.28
N GLU A 75 -32.96 -2.74 -6.76
CA GLU A 75 -32.28 -3.82 -6.05
C GLU A 75 -30.78 -3.53 -5.87
N MET A 76 -30.09 -3.04 -6.91
CA MET A 76 -28.68 -2.63 -6.80
C MET A 76 -28.46 -1.50 -5.81
N VAL A 77 -29.35 -0.49 -5.77
CA VAL A 77 -29.29 0.61 -4.79
C VAL A 77 -29.48 0.08 -3.36
N ALA A 78 -30.41 -0.86 -3.16
CA ALA A 78 -30.65 -1.48 -1.86
C ALA A 78 -29.43 -2.30 -1.38
N ILE A 79 -28.80 -3.06 -2.28
CA ILE A 79 -27.59 -3.83 -1.99
C ILE A 79 -26.41 -2.92 -1.65
N ALA A 80 -26.17 -1.86 -2.44
CA ALA A 80 -25.11 -0.90 -2.18
C ALA A 80 -25.29 -0.23 -0.80
N SER A 81 -26.52 0.13 -0.45
CA SER A 81 -26.85 0.74 0.85
C SER A 81 -26.60 -0.21 2.03
N GLU A 82 -26.85 -1.51 1.87
CA GLU A 82 -26.57 -2.49 2.94
C GLU A 82 -25.08 -2.85 3.03
N PHE A 83 -24.36 -2.84 1.91
CA PHE A 83 -22.92 -3.08 1.90
C PHE A 83 -22.15 -1.93 2.57
N ASP A 84 -22.58 -0.69 2.38
CA ASP A 84 -21.98 0.48 3.03
C ASP A 84 -22.20 0.47 4.56
N LYS A 85 -23.39 0.05 5.02
CA LYS A 85 -23.71 -0.07 6.45
C LYS A 85 -23.02 -1.23 7.18
N SER A 86 -22.50 -2.21 6.44
CA SER A 86 -21.94 -3.44 7.02
C SER A 86 -20.66 -3.21 7.84
N GLY A 87 -19.93 -2.12 7.58
CA GLY A 87 -18.66 -1.78 8.24
C GLY A 87 -17.48 -2.67 7.85
N ASP A 88 -17.66 -3.65 6.96
CA ASP A 88 -16.57 -4.46 6.41
C ASP A 88 -15.84 -3.67 5.30
N PRO A 89 -14.51 -3.45 5.40
CA PRO A 89 -13.74 -2.71 4.40
C PRO A 89 -13.86 -3.24 2.98
N LEU A 90 -14.14 -4.53 2.79
CA LEU A 90 -14.27 -5.14 1.47
C LEU A 90 -15.65 -4.87 0.86
N LEU A 91 -16.71 -4.96 1.66
CA LEU A 91 -18.08 -4.68 1.24
C LEU A 91 -18.31 -3.19 0.99
N MET A 92 -17.72 -2.32 1.82
CA MET A 92 -17.77 -0.87 1.60
C MET A 92 -17.12 -0.45 0.26
N LYS A 93 -16.02 -1.11 -0.12
CA LYS A 93 -15.40 -0.88 -1.45
C LYS A 93 -16.29 -1.34 -2.58
N GLN A 94 -17.01 -2.45 -2.41
CA GLN A 94 -17.95 -2.94 -3.41
C GLN A 94 -19.17 -2.01 -3.53
N ALA A 95 -19.66 -1.47 -2.42
CA ALA A 95 -20.71 -0.43 -2.42
C ALA A 95 -20.26 0.81 -3.20
N ALA A 96 -19.04 1.30 -2.97
CA ALA A 96 -18.51 2.46 -3.68
C ALA A 96 -18.41 2.24 -5.21
N VAL A 97 -18.07 1.03 -5.64
CA VAL A 97 -18.05 0.67 -7.08
C VAL A 97 -19.46 0.64 -7.65
N LEU A 98 -20.43 0.06 -6.92
CA LEU A 98 -21.83 0.01 -7.33
C LEU A 98 -22.43 1.42 -7.45
N ASP A 99 -22.15 2.30 -6.51
CA ASP A 99 -22.58 3.71 -6.56
C ASP A 99 -21.99 4.45 -7.76
N GLU A 100 -20.71 4.21 -8.10
CA GLU A 100 -20.11 4.82 -9.28
C GLU A 100 -20.74 4.32 -10.58
N ILE A 101 -21.09 3.03 -10.66
CA ILE A 101 -21.82 2.44 -11.79
C ILE A 101 -23.23 3.03 -11.90
N LEU A 102 -23.95 3.15 -10.79
CA LEU A 102 -25.29 3.75 -10.76
C LEU A 102 -25.28 5.21 -11.19
N LEU A 103 -24.26 5.98 -10.79
CA LEU A 103 -24.08 7.36 -11.24
C LEU A 103 -23.73 7.46 -12.73
N THR A 104 -22.98 6.50 -13.27
CA THR A 104 -22.62 6.51 -14.70
C THR A 104 -23.75 6.02 -15.60
N ILE A 105 -24.62 5.13 -15.13
CA ILE A 105 -25.78 4.62 -15.88
C ILE A 105 -26.99 5.57 -15.74
N GLY A 106 -27.26 6.07 -14.53
CA GLY A 106 -28.50 6.78 -14.20
C GLY A 106 -28.51 8.28 -14.52
N ALA A 107 -27.36 8.93 -14.75
CA ALA A 107 -27.30 10.37 -14.91
C ALA A 107 -26.76 10.81 -16.29
N GLN A 108 -27.38 11.85 -16.85
CA GLN A 108 -26.87 12.54 -18.03
C GLN A 108 -25.42 12.97 -17.75
N ARG A 109 -24.49 12.69 -18.69
CA ARG A 109 -23.04 12.93 -18.54
C ARG A 109 -22.69 14.35 -18.01
N ALA A 110 -23.52 15.35 -18.31
CA ALA A 110 -23.37 16.70 -17.80
C ALA A 110 -23.64 16.83 -16.28
N ALA A 111 -24.65 16.13 -15.75
CA ALA A 111 -24.98 16.11 -14.33
C ALA A 111 -23.92 15.37 -13.51
N VAL A 112 -23.38 14.26 -14.03
CA VAL A 112 -22.25 13.53 -13.40
C VAL A 112 -21.00 14.39 -13.33
N ALA A 113 -20.68 15.10 -14.42
CA ALA A 113 -19.53 15.99 -14.46
C ALA A 113 -19.69 17.17 -13.47
N ALA A 114 -20.90 17.71 -13.31
CA ALA A 114 -21.18 18.76 -12.34
C ALA A 114 -21.06 18.25 -10.89
N ALA A 115 -21.59 17.06 -10.59
CA ALA A 115 -21.48 16.45 -9.27
C ALA A 115 -20.02 16.12 -8.89
N LYS A 116 -19.23 15.56 -9.82
CA LYS A 116 -17.80 15.30 -9.60
C LYS A 116 -17.02 16.59 -9.33
N ARG A 117 -17.28 17.68 -10.08
CA ARG A 117 -16.67 18.99 -9.81
C ARG A 117 -16.99 19.52 -8.42
N ALA A 118 -18.25 19.42 -7.98
CA ALA A 118 -18.64 19.85 -6.63
C ALA A 118 -17.95 19.03 -5.53
N GLN A 119 -17.78 17.72 -5.73
CA GLN A 119 -17.03 16.86 -4.81
C GLN A 119 -15.54 17.21 -4.79
N ASP A 120 -14.92 17.44 -5.94
CA ASP A 120 -13.51 17.82 -6.05
C ASP A 120 -13.23 19.17 -5.37
N GLU A 121 -14.14 20.14 -5.51
CA GLU A 121 -14.05 21.44 -4.83
C GLU A 121 -14.14 21.30 -3.31
N GLU A 122 -15.03 20.47 -2.79
CA GLU A 122 -15.15 20.22 -1.35
C GLU A 122 -13.90 19.49 -0.81
N ILE A 123 -13.39 18.49 -1.54
CA ILE A 123 -12.15 17.79 -1.19
C ILE A 123 -10.97 18.78 -1.19
N ALA A 124 -10.89 19.67 -2.17
CA ALA A 124 -9.86 20.70 -2.22
C ALA A 124 -9.96 21.66 -1.02
N ARG A 125 -11.18 22.05 -0.62
CA ARG A 125 -11.42 22.88 0.57
C ARG A 125 -10.95 22.18 1.85
N LEU A 126 -11.33 20.92 2.04
CA LEU A 126 -10.95 20.12 3.21
C LEU A 126 -9.44 19.91 3.29
N LYS A 127 -8.77 19.64 2.15
CA LYS A 127 -7.30 19.55 2.10
C LYS A 127 -6.63 20.88 2.46
N ALA A 128 -7.15 22.01 1.98
CA ALA A 128 -6.61 23.32 2.30
C ALA A 128 -6.79 23.67 3.80
N GLU A 129 -7.89 23.25 4.41
CA GLU A 129 -8.14 23.41 5.84
C GLU A 129 -7.19 22.55 6.69
N ALA A 130 -7.05 21.27 6.34
CA ALA A 130 -6.10 20.36 7.01
C ALA A 130 -4.64 20.86 6.90
N ALA A 131 -4.24 21.39 5.73
CA ALA A 131 -2.91 21.97 5.55
C ALA A 131 -2.70 23.23 6.40
N LYS A 132 -3.74 24.04 6.64
CA LYS A 132 -3.66 25.21 7.54
C LYS A 132 -3.52 24.79 9.00
N GLU A 133 -4.19 23.72 9.42
CA GLU A 133 -4.01 23.16 10.77
C GLU A 133 -2.62 22.56 10.97
N GLU A 134 -2.06 21.94 9.94
CA GLU A 134 -0.72 21.37 10.00
C GLU A 134 0.35 22.48 10.09
N ASN A 135 0.18 23.58 9.37
CA ASN A 135 1.05 24.76 9.45
C ASN A 135 0.93 25.55 10.77
N LYS A 136 -0.11 25.33 11.59
CA LYS A 136 -0.21 25.88 12.95
C LYS A 136 0.61 25.10 13.98
N LYS A 137 1.11 23.91 13.64
CA LYS A 137 1.99 23.14 14.53
C LYS A 137 3.38 23.75 14.48
N ASP A 138 3.96 24.05 15.64
CA ASP A 138 5.29 24.66 15.74
C ASP A 138 6.30 23.91 14.84
N PRO A 139 7.09 24.62 14.02
CA PRO A 139 8.00 24.00 13.05
C PRO A 139 8.99 23.02 13.71
N TYR A 140 9.33 23.25 14.98
CA TYR A 140 10.15 22.34 15.78
C TYR A 140 9.48 20.99 16.08
N THR A 141 8.16 20.96 16.29
CA THR A 141 7.44 19.70 16.58
C THR A 141 7.27 18.84 15.34
N VAL A 142 7.15 19.46 14.17
CA VAL A 142 7.03 18.77 12.89
C VAL A 142 8.39 18.16 12.50
N ALA A 143 9.46 18.97 12.53
CA ALA A 143 10.82 18.50 12.24
C ALA A 143 11.26 17.36 13.18
N LYS A 144 10.94 17.47 14.48
CA LYS A 144 11.20 16.41 15.44
C LYS A 144 10.47 15.10 15.08
N LYS A 145 9.20 15.15 14.68
CA LYS A 145 8.45 13.94 14.29
C LYS A 145 9.02 13.25 13.05
N PHE A 146 9.53 14.00 12.09
CA PHE A 146 10.21 13.43 10.93
C PHE A 146 11.55 12.80 11.32
N HIS A 147 12.37 13.53 12.09
CA HIS A 147 13.66 13.03 12.57
C HIS A 147 13.53 11.81 13.50
N ASP A 148 12.50 11.76 14.34
CA ASP A 148 12.22 10.65 15.25
C ASP A 148 11.73 9.39 14.49
N LYS A 149 11.03 9.57 13.37
CA LYS A 149 10.60 8.49 12.48
C LYS A 149 11.77 7.92 11.68
N ASP A 150 12.59 8.77 11.07
CA ASP A 150 13.71 8.34 10.22
C ASP A 150 14.79 7.61 11.03
N ASN A 151 14.96 7.96 12.31
CA ASN A 151 15.94 7.32 13.20
C ASN A 151 15.36 6.19 14.06
N HIS A 152 14.11 5.76 13.81
CA HIS A 152 13.45 4.71 14.59
C HIS A 152 13.60 4.90 16.12
N VAL A 153 13.51 6.15 16.59
CA VAL A 153 13.86 6.50 17.99
C VAL A 153 12.99 5.74 18.99
N ALA A 154 11.74 5.47 18.63
CA ALA A 154 10.81 4.66 19.42
C ALA A 154 11.29 3.21 19.57
N GLU A 155 11.71 2.56 18.48
CA GLU A 155 12.24 1.19 18.50
C GLU A 155 13.57 1.13 19.26
N ALA A 156 14.42 2.15 19.11
CA ALA A 156 15.65 2.29 19.87
C ALA A 156 15.39 2.48 21.37
N GLN A 157 14.37 3.25 21.75
CA GLN A 157 13.96 3.41 23.15
C GLN A 157 13.37 2.13 23.75
N GLU A 158 12.58 1.38 22.98
CA GLU A 158 12.10 0.07 23.40
C GLU A 158 13.24 -0.93 23.53
N ALA A 159 14.21 -0.92 22.61
CA ALA A 159 15.41 -1.76 22.69
C ALA A 159 16.28 -1.38 23.91
N ILE A 160 16.47 -0.09 24.20
CA ILE A 160 17.20 0.38 25.39
C ILE A 160 16.48 -0.05 26.68
N ASN A 161 15.15 0.01 26.71
CA ASN A 161 14.38 -0.45 27.86
C ASN A 161 14.46 -1.97 28.05
N LYS A 162 14.61 -2.76 26.97
CA LYS A 162 14.90 -4.21 27.03
C LYS A 162 16.35 -4.50 27.46
N ILE A 163 17.33 -3.69 27.05
CA ILE A 163 18.77 -3.86 27.37
C ILE A 163 19.11 -3.44 28.81
N LYS A 164 18.17 -2.90 29.60
CA LYS A 164 18.33 -2.79 31.06
C LYS A 164 18.28 -4.14 31.79
N GLU A 165 18.16 -5.25 31.06
CA GLU A 165 18.51 -6.56 31.59
C GLU A 165 19.99 -6.61 31.96
N TYR A 166 20.22 -6.79 33.25
CA TYR A 166 21.49 -7.03 33.93
C TYR A 166 22.55 -7.70 33.06
N ARG A 167 23.69 -7.02 32.82
CA ARG A 167 24.86 -7.67 32.24
C ARG A 167 25.57 -8.49 33.33
N PRO A 168 25.85 -9.79 33.13
CA PRO A 168 26.42 -10.69 34.13
C PRO A 168 27.75 -10.28 34.81
N MET A 169 28.35 -9.15 34.43
CA MET A 169 29.64 -8.65 34.94
C MET A 169 29.59 -7.19 35.44
N GLU A 170 28.41 -6.55 35.47
CA GLU A 170 28.29 -5.13 35.87
C GLU A 170 28.08 -4.93 37.38
N ALA A 171 27.61 -5.95 38.11
CA ALA A 171 27.46 -5.86 39.56
C ALA A 171 28.55 -6.64 40.32
N PRO A 172 28.95 -6.13 41.50
CA PRO A 172 29.93 -6.81 42.33
C PRO A 172 29.37 -8.12 42.90
N LEU A 173 30.12 -9.22 42.72
CA LEU A 173 29.80 -10.54 43.27
C LEU A 173 29.78 -10.54 44.81
N ASN A 174 30.64 -9.75 45.44
CA ASN A 174 30.66 -9.53 46.89
C ASN A 174 31.48 -8.28 47.20
N THR A 175 30.87 -7.28 47.84
CA THR A 175 31.57 -6.07 48.29
C THR A 175 31.23 -5.76 49.73
N ARG A 176 32.21 -5.23 50.48
CA ARG A 176 31.98 -4.68 51.83
C ARG A 176 31.40 -3.26 51.82
N THR A 177 31.24 -2.69 50.63
CA THR A 177 30.75 -1.32 50.40
C THR A 177 29.33 -1.37 49.85
N CYS A 178 28.48 -0.49 50.36
CA CYS A 178 27.08 -0.40 49.93
C CYS A 178 26.98 -0.02 48.44
N PRO A 179 26.16 -0.74 47.64
CA PRO A 179 25.97 -0.44 46.22
C PRO A 179 25.24 0.90 45.98
N ASP A 180 24.39 1.33 46.92
CA ASP A 180 23.62 2.58 46.81
C ASP A 180 24.35 3.80 47.41
N HIS A 181 25.30 3.56 48.33
CA HIS A 181 26.02 4.61 49.06
C HIS A 181 27.53 4.43 48.91
N PRO A 182 28.18 5.11 47.94
CA PRO A 182 29.62 5.01 47.73
C PRO A 182 30.41 5.33 49.01
N GLY A 183 31.25 4.39 49.45
CA GLY A 183 32.09 4.55 50.64
C GLY A 183 31.43 4.19 51.98
N ALA A 184 30.13 3.89 52.01
CA ALA A 184 29.49 3.39 53.22
C ALA A 184 29.85 1.91 53.45
N GLN A 185 30.39 1.60 54.63
CA GLN A 185 30.68 0.22 55.01
C GLN A 185 29.39 -0.51 55.39
N MET A 186 29.29 -1.77 55.01
CA MET A 186 28.17 -2.62 55.40
C MET A 186 28.57 -3.57 56.53
N ALA A 187 27.64 -3.81 57.45
CA ALA A 187 27.76 -4.84 58.47
C ALA A 187 27.23 -6.16 57.93
N ARG A 188 27.98 -7.25 58.13
CA ARG A 188 27.51 -8.60 57.81
C ARG A 188 26.50 -9.03 58.87
N ILE A 189 25.28 -9.40 58.47
CA ILE A 189 24.24 -9.90 59.38
C ILE A 189 24.17 -11.43 59.31
N ALA A 190 24.32 -12.00 58.11
CA ALA A 190 24.29 -13.43 57.87
C ALA A 190 25.27 -13.82 56.75
N GLU A 191 25.30 -15.09 56.37
CA GLU A 191 26.02 -15.54 55.17
C GLU A 191 25.38 -14.92 53.92
N GLY A 192 26.22 -14.45 53.00
CA GLY A 192 25.79 -13.71 51.81
C GLY A 192 25.07 -12.37 52.04
N THR A 193 24.73 -11.99 53.28
CA THR A 193 23.79 -10.91 53.58
C THR A 193 24.41 -9.77 54.38
N TYR A 194 24.36 -8.57 53.81
CA TYR A 194 24.94 -7.36 54.37
C TYR A 194 23.88 -6.29 54.58
N GLN A 195 24.04 -5.49 55.63
CA GLN A 195 23.21 -4.32 55.90
C GLN A 195 24.04 -3.05 55.83
N CYS A 196 23.56 -2.08 55.08
CA CYS A 196 24.19 -0.77 55.02
C CYS A 196 23.99 0.00 56.32
N SER A 197 25.03 0.71 56.74
CA SER A 197 25.04 1.43 58.02
C SER A 197 24.10 2.64 58.05
N LEU A 198 23.85 3.27 56.89
CA LEU A 198 23.14 4.54 56.75
C LEU A 198 21.62 4.38 56.65
N ASP A 199 21.16 3.57 55.70
CA ASP A 199 19.75 3.39 55.33
C ASP A 199 19.17 2.07 55.83
N LYS A 200 19.99 1.21 56.44
CA LYS A 200 19.63 -0.14 56.91
C LYS A 200 19.13 -1.06 55.78
N GLY A 201 19.41 -0.73 54.52
CA GLY A 201 19.12 -1.58 53.37
C GLY A 201 19.84 -2.92 53.50
N ILE A 202 19.12 -4.02 53.24
CA ILE A 202 19.64 -5.38 53.32
C ILE A 202 19.91 -5.91 51.92
N TYR A 203 21.14 -6.32 51.67
CA TYR A 203 21.64 -6.80 50.40
C TYR A 203 22.10 -8.25 50.53
N ASN A 204 21.40 -9.17 49.88
CA ASN A 204 21.79 -10.57 49.79
C ASN A 204 22.50 -10.83 48.46
N TYR A 205 23.81 -11.05 48.50
CA TYR A 205 24.61 -11.27 47.29
C TYR A 205 24.49 -12.69 46.73
N GLU A 206 23.97 -13.65 47.50
CA GLU A 206 23.77 -15.04 47.07
C GLU A 206 22.43 -15.23 46.34
N ASN A 207 21.35 -14.72 46.93
CA ASN A 207 19.99 -14.83 46.37
C ASN A 207 19.60 -13.63 45.47
N GLY A 208 20.38 -12.55 45.53
CA GLY A 208 20.12 -11.31 44.81
C GLY A 208 19.49 -10.24 45.69
N TYR A 209 19.58 -9.00 45.23
CA TYR A 209 19.10 -7.82 45.95
C TYR A 209 18.57 -6.76 45.00
N THR A 210 17.73 -5.87 45.52
CA THR A 210 17.23 -4.72 44.75
C THR A 210 17.90 -3.46 45.27
N THR A 211 18.48 -2.67 44.38
CA THR A 211 19.05 -1.36 44.73
C THR A 211 17.94 -0.35 44.98
N MET A 212 18.24 0.74 45.68
CA MET A 212 17.31 1.86 45.89
C MET A 212 16.82 2.49 44.57
N LYS A 213 17.57 2.31 43.48
CA LYS A 213 17.20 2.76 42.13
C LYS A 213 16.23 1.82 41.41
N GLY A 214 15.78 0.74 42.07
CA GLY A 214 14.87 -0.26 41.52
C GLY A 214 15.55 -1.31 40.64
N ASN A 215 16.89 -1.33 40.57
CA ASN A 215 17.60 -2.33 39.77
C ASN A 215 17.65 -3.65 40.55
N LYS A 216 17.13 -4.72 39.96
CA LYS A 216 17.25 -6.07 40.51
C LYS A 216 18.59 -6.66 40.09
N ILE A 217 19.41 -6.99 41.07
CA ILE A 217 20.69 -7.67 40.87
C ILE A 217 20.46 -9.14 41.22
N PRO A 218 20.53 -10.06 40.23
CA PRO A 218 20.46 -11.49 40.51
C PRO A 218 21.67 -11.89 41.35
N GLY A 219 21.46 -12.78 42.30
CA GLY A 219 22.53 -13.25 43.17
C GLY A 219 23.63 -13.98 42.41
N GLY A 220 24.84 -13.96 42.97
CA GLY A 220 26.03 -14.58 42.39
C GLY A 220 26.15 -16.08 42.67
N ASP A 221 25.13 -16.72 43.26
CA ASP A 221 25.17 -18.18 43.46
C ASP A 221 25.29 -18.91 42.12
N VAL A 222 26.20 -19.88 42.06
CA VAL A 222 26.51 -20.66 40.86
C VAL A 222 25.27 -21.42 40.38
N SER A 223 24.37 -21.76 41.31
CA SER A 223 23.07 -22.38 41.02
C SER A 223 22.19 -21.55 40.07
N ASN A 224 22.32 -20.22 40.09
CA ASN A 224 21.50 -19.31 39.30
C ASN A 224 22.17 -18.86 37.98
N GLN A 225 23.45 -19.22 37.75
CA GLN A 225 24.16 -18.88 36.51
C GLN A 225 23.59 -19.61 35.30
N THR A 226 23.09 -20.83 35.47
CA THR A 226 22.52 -21.66 34.39
C THR A 226 21.11 -21.22 33.99
N GLN A 227 20.36 -20.56 34.86
CA GLN A 227 18.97 -20.20 34.57
C GLN A 227 18.88 -19.15 33.46
N SER A 228 19.79 -18.18 33.44
CA SER A 228 19.90 -17.19 32.36
C SER A 228 20.35 -17.75 31.00
N LEU A 229 20.96 -18.95 31.00
CA LEU A 229 21.37 -19.67 29.80
C LEU A 229 20.21 -20.42 29.14
N TYR A 230 19.20 -20.85 29.92
CA TYR A 230 18.02 -21.55 29.42
C TYR A 230 16.86 -20.64 29.02
N ASP A 231 16.76 -19.43 29.59
CA ASP A 231 15.69 -18.46 29.25
C ASP A 231 15.94 -17.67 27.96
N ARG A 232 17.11 -17.83 27.33
CA ARG A 232 17.36 -17.32 25.98
C ARG A 232 16.96 -18.40 24.97
N PRO A 233 16.14 -18.08 23.95
CA PRO A 233 15.91 -19.04 22.86
C PRO A 233 17.28 -19.43 22.31
N ASN A 234 17.50 -20.75 22.24
CA ASN A 234 18.77 -21.40 21.96
C ASN A 234 19.16 -21.28 20.47
N GLU A 235 19.07 -20.08 19.90
CA GLU A 235 19.32 -19.82 18.46
C GLU A 235 20.81 -19.92 18.10
N PHE A 236 21.71 -20.02 19.10
CA PHE A 236 23.16 -20.09 18.89
C PHE A 236 23.83 -21.26 19.62
N THR A 237 23.19 -22.42 19.70
CA THR A 237 23.98 -23.65 19.92
C THR A 237 24.78 -23.93 18.65
N SER A 238 26.04 -23.49 18.64
CA SER A 238 27.06 -23.66 17.59
C SER A 238 27.46 -25.12 17.31
N PHE A 239 26.63 -26.08 17.69
CA PHE A 239 26.79 -27.52 17.47
C PHE A 239 25.62 -28.09 16.65
N GLU A 240 25.18 -27.39 15.60
CA GLU A 240 24.40 -28.01 14.53
C GLU A 240 25.29 -29.05 13.84
N THR A 241 25.12 -30.33 14.18
CA THR A 241 25.73 -31.40 13.40
C THR A 241 25.14 -31.40 12.00
N ARG A 242 25.94 -31.76 11.00
CA ARG A 242 25.52 -31.84 9.58
C ARG A 242 24.25 -32.69 9.37
N GLU A 243 23.99 -33.60 10.30
CA GLU A 243 22.82 -34.48 10.36
C GLU A 243 21.52 -33.71 10.69
N SER A 244 21.58 -32.70 11.58
CA SER A 244 20.42 -31.86 11.93
C SER A 244 19.89 -31.03 10.76
N LYS A 245 20.78 -30.60 9.84
CA LYS A 245 20.39 -29.83 8.65
C LYS A 245 19.71 -30.66 7.56
N LEU A 246 19.83 -31.98 7.62
CA LEU A 246 19.33 -32.87 6.58
C LEU A 246 17.95 -33.47 6.91
N ASN A 247 17.42 -33.25 8.11
CA ASN A 247 16.13 -33.81 8.51
C ASN A 247 15.18 -32.75 9.09
N PRO A 248 14.47 -31.98 8.25
CA PRO A 248 13.58 -30.90 8.70
C PRO A 248 12.23 -31.37 9.26
N ASN A 249 12.00 -32.67 9.46
CA ASN A 249 10.76 -33.20 10.00
C ASN A 249 11.02 -34.09 11.22
N ASN A 250 11.09 -33.44 12.38
CA ASN A 250 10.53 -33.92 13.65
C ASN A 250 10.19 -32.70 14.52
#